data_AF-U2PSX2-F1
#
_entry.id   AF-U2PSX2-F1
#
_cell.length_a   1.000
_cell.length_b   1.000
_cell.length_c   1.000
_cell.angle_alpha   90.00
_cell.angle_beta   90.00
_cell.angle_gamma   90.00
#
_symmetry.space_group_name_H-M   'P 1'
#
loop_
_entity.id
_entity.type
_entity.pdbx_description
1 polymer ?
#
loop_
_entity_poly.entity_id
_entity_poly.type
_entity_poly.pdbx_seq_one_letter_code
_entity_poly.pdbx_strand_id
1 'polypeptide(L)'
;MIPCVATPIFAESQSEEELLGRKVSILYIDEATNEKVAQNTMLFSHLDKDGSWTINANELPTIANYTITSQGDLLSLYGGSVIEVTVKANETQKDVIMKVQFVDETGTVVGGGDYFLPEGVQNYSVLSQYVPAGYQMTTTVDFMVEEGGSIQVNVEKIQKDVILNVQFVDSVTGEVVAVEITLYQKESIITQF
;
A
#
# COMPACT_ATOMS: atom_id res chain seq x y z
N MET A 1 39.31 -78.83 13.25
CA MET A 1 38.68 -77.83 12.37
C MET A 1 37.45 -77.31 13.10
N ILE A 2 37.51 -76.08 13.61
CA ILE A 2 36.39 -75.43 14.30
C ILE A 2 35.69 -74.55 13.25
N PRO A 3 34.37 -74.67 13.02
CA PRO A 3 33.68 -73.80 12.08
C PRO A 3 33.56 -72.39 12.66
N CYS A 4 33.89 -71.41 11.81
CA CYS A 4 33.66 -69.99 12.05
C CYS A 4 32.15 -69.73 12.08
N VAL A 5 31.62 -69.34 13.23
CA VAL A 5 30.27 -68.75 13.33
C VAL A 5 30.42 -67.26 13.07
N ALA A 6 29.96 -66.83 11.89
CA ALA A 6 29.80 -65.42 11.59
C ALA A 6 28.78 -64.84 12.57
N THR A 7 29.23 -63.99 13.47
CA THR A 7 28.37 -63.15 14.29
C THR A 7 27.53 -62.31 13.33
N PRO A 8 26.20 -62.29 13.43
CA PRO A 8 25.41 -61.35 12.64
C PRO A 8 25.86 -59.94 13.01
N ILE A 9 26.32 -59.18 12.00
CA ILE A 9 26.50 -57.74 12.12
C ILE A 9 25.11 -57.21 12.45
N PHE A 10 24.92 -56.77 13.69
CA PHE A 10 23.73 -56.06 14.10
C PHE A 10 23.85 -54.72 13.38
N ALA A 11 23.11 -54.56 12.28
CA ALA A 11 22.90 -53.24 11.70
C ALA A 11 22.32 -52.39 12.84
N GLU A 12 23.09 -51.42 13.33
CA GLU A 12 22.61 -50.42 14.26
C GLU A 12 21.37 -49.82 13.61
N SER A 13 20.19 -50.17 14.12
CA SER A 13 18.97 -49.49 13.74
C SER A 13 19.12 -48.08 14.28
N GLN A 14 19.43 -47.14 13.39
CA GLN A 14 19.20 -45.73 13.67
C GLN A 14 17.78 -45.63 14.23
N SER A 15 17.65 -45.06 15.43
CA SER A 15 16.37 -45.04 16.13
C SER A 15 15.33 -44.38 15.24
N GLU A 16 14.06 -44.80 15.29
CA GLU A 16 12.99 -44.19 14.47
C GLU A 16 12.81 -42.67 14.77
N GLU A 17 13.40 -42.16 15.86
CA GLU A 17 13.52 -40.71 16.14
C GLU A 17 14.58 -39.98 15.28
N GLU A 18 15.56 -40.69 14.70
CA GLU A 18 16.58 -40.12 13.82
C GLU A 18 16.05 -39.85 12.40
N LEU A 19 14.96 -40.52 12.00
CA LEU A 19 14.25 -40.29 10.73
C LEU A 19 13.11 -39.26 10.82
N LEU A 20 12.64 -38.97 12.03
CA LEU A 20 11.68 -37.90 12.29
C LEU A 20 12.47 -36.60 12.45
N GLY A 21 12.54 -35.83 11.37
CA GLY A 21 13.20 -34.53 11.38
C GLY A 21 12.94 -33.71 12.65
N ARG A 22 13.97 -33.04 13.16
CA ARG A 22 13.86 -32.24 14.38
C ARG A 22 12.88 -31.09 14.15
N LYS A 23 11.94 -30.91 15.09
CA LYS A 23 11.04 -29.77 15.11
C LYS A 23 11.80 -28.53 15.56
N VAL A 24 11.87 -27.53 14.71
CA VAL A 24 12.42 -26.22 15.01
C VAL A 24 11.27 -25.21 15.05
N SER A 25 11.20 -24.43 16.12
CA SER A 25 10.21 -23.37 16.29
C SER A 25 10.76 -22.08 15.70
N ILE A 26 9.98 -21.42 14.86
CA ILE A 26 10.28 -20.10 14.33
C ILE A 26 9.45 -19.09 15.11
N LEU A 27 10.13 -18.12 15.69
CA LEU A 27 9.54 -17.04 16.47
C LEU A 27 9.59 -15.75 15.68
N TYR A 28 8.43 -15.20 15.33
CA TYR A 28 8.37 -13.93 14.63
C TYR A 28 8.28 -12.81 15.66
N ILE A 29 9.27 -11.93 15.66
CA ILE A 29 9.42 -10.79 16.57
C ILE A 29 9.19 -9.51 15.78
N ASP A 30 8.23 -8.70 16.22
CA ASP A 30 7.99 -7.40 15.62
C ASP A 30 9.15 -6.43 15.89
N GLU A 31 9.66 -5.81 14.83
CA GLU A 31 10.85 -4.95 14.87
C GLU A 31 10.65 -3.70 15.75
N ALA A 32 9.42 -3.16 15.81
CA ALA A 32 9.14 -1.94 16.55
C ALA A 32 8.96 -2.18 18.05
N THR A 33 8.30 -3.27 18.41
CA THR A 33 7.88 -3.59 19.79
C THR A 33 8.78 -4.61 20.46
N ASN A 34 9.57 -5.37 19.70
CA ASN A 34 10.31 -6.56 20.14
C ASN A 34 9.42 -7.63 20.80
N GLU A 35 8.11 -7.64 20.49
CA GLU A 35 7.18 -8.63 20.99
C GLU A 35 7.00 -9.79 19.99
N LYS A 36 6.73 -10.97 20.53
CA LYS A 36 6.36 -12.14 19.71
C LYS A 36 4.98 -11.94 19.10
N VAL A 37 4.92 -11.86 17.77
CA VAL A 37 3.66 -11.70 17.02
C VAL A 37 3.13 -13.00 16.44
N ALA A 38 4.00 -13.97 16.17
CA ALA A 38 3.61 -15.29 15.68
C ALA A 38 4.66 -16.36 16.05
N GLN A 39 4.26 -17.62 15.96
CA GLN A 39 5.16 -18.77 16.09
C GLN A 39 4.76 -19.84 15.08
N ASN A 40 5.72 -20.40 14.37
CA ASN A 40 5.53 -21.55 13.50
C ASN A 40 6.47 -22.70 13.90
N THR A 41 6.21 -23.91 13.44
CA THR A 41 7.08 -25.07 13.63
C THR A 41 7.37 -25.73 12.30
N MET A 42 8.65 -25.89 11.99
CA MET A 42 9.14 -26.57 10.79
C MET A 42 9.85 -27.87 11.18
N LEU A 43 9.70 -28.91 10.37
CA LEU A 43 10.44 -30.17 10.53
C LEU A 43 11.65 -30.13 9.60
N PHE A 44 12.84 -30.29 10.16
CA PHE A 44 14.06 -30.34 9.37
C PHE A 44 14.70 -31.73 9.45
N SER A 45 15.05 -32.30 8.30
CA SER A 45 15.57 -33.67 8.17
C SER A 45 17.11 -33.77 8.11
N HIS A 46 17.83 -32.64 8.01
CA HIS A 46 19.28 -32.64 7.82
C HIS A 46 20.03 -31.57 8.61
N LEU A 47 20.89 -32.01 9.53
CA LEU A 47 21.75 -31.15 10.32
C LEU A 47 22.98 -30.76 9.49
N ASP A 48 23.45 -29.52 9.63
CA ASP A 48 24.75 -29.14 9.08
C ASP A 48 25.89 -29.83 9.84
N LYS A 49 27.07 -29.93 9.21
CA LYS A 49 28.25 -30.63 9.76
C LYS A 49 28.68 -30.11 11.14
N ASP A 50 28.33 -28.87 11.45
CA ASP A 50 28.64 -28.18 12.69
C ASP A 50 27.52 -28.28 13.73
N GLY A 51 26.47 -29.08 13.51
CA GLY A 51 25.37 -29.24 14.44
C GLY A 51 24.33 -28.11 14.43
N SER A 52 24.43 -27.16 13.50
CA SER A 52 23.47 -26.08 13.33
C SER A 52 22.38 -26.42 12.31
N TRP A 53 21.29 -25.66 12.36
CA TRP A 53 20.30 -25.61 11.29
C TRP A 53 20.42 -24.23 10.64
N THR A 54 20.86 -24.22 9.38
CA THR A 54 20.77 -23.05 8.52
C THR A 54 19.41 -23.04 7.80
N ILE A 55 18.69 -21.93 7.87
CA ILE A 55 17.50 -21.69 7.03
C ILE A 55 17.66 -20.36 6.30
N ASN A 56 17.39 -20.35 5.00
CA ASN A 56 17.35 -19.10 4.28
C ASN A 56 16.07 -18.33 4.64
N ALA A 57 16.18 -17.03 4.89
CA ALA A 57 15.04 -16.19 5.25
C ALA A 57 13.91 -16.19 4.18
N ASN A 58 14.24 -16.45 2.91
CA ASN A 58 13.25 -16.56 1.83
C ASN A 58 12.43 -17.85 1.85
N GLU A 59 12.92 -18.87 2.55
CA GLU A 59 12.23 -20.16 2.71
C GLU A 59 11.32 -20.18 3.94
N LEU A 60 11.30 -19.08 4.70
CA LEU A 60 10.43 -18.94 5.86
C LEU A 60 8.96 -18.80 5.41
N PRO A 61 8.04 -19.43 6.14
CA PRO A 61 6.62 -19.22 5.92
C PRO A 61 6.27 -17.74 6.12
N THR A 62 5.49 -17.19 5.21
CA THR A 62 4.97 -15.83 5.36
C THR A 62 3.94 -15.75 6.48
N ILE A 63 3.86 -14.59 7.11
CA ILE A 63 2.88 -14.30 8.16
C ILE A 63 1.96 -13.17 7.72
N ALA A 64 0.67 -13.26 8.03
CA ALA A 64 -0.31 -12.27 7.62
C ALA A 64 -0.05 -10.92 8.31
N ASN A 65 -0.20 -9.81 7.59
CA ASN A 65 -0.03 -8.44 8.08
C ASN A 65 1.39 -8.07 8.53
N TYR A 66 2.41 -8.83 8.14
CA TYR A 66 3.81 -8.50 8.40
C TYR A 66 4.69 -8.86 7.20
N THR A 67 5.82 -8.17 7.08
CA THR A 67 6.89 -8.45 6.12
C THR A 67 8.12 -8.94 6.88
N ILE A 68 8.73 -10.04 6.45
CA ILE A 68 9.98 -10.54 7.04
C ILE A 68 11.11 -9.58 6.67
N THR A 69 11.80 -9.04 7.68
CA THR A 69 12.93 -8.11 7.50
C THR A 69 14.28 -8.79 7.69
N SER A 70 14.30 -9.97 8.33
CA SER A 70 15.48 -10.84 8.35
C SER A 70 15.91 -11.23 6.93
N GLN A 71 17.21 -11.15 6.66
CA GLN A 71 17.81 -11.47 5.35
C GLN A 71 18.94 -12.49 5.49
N GLY A 72 19.18 -13.26 4.43
CA GLY A 72 20.27 -14.25 4.38
C GLY A 72 19.96 -15.53 5.14
N ASP A 73 21.01 -16.23 5.56
CA ASP A 73 20.91 -17.50 6.27
C ASP A 73 20.81 -17.25 7.78
N LEU A 74 19.78 -17.81 8.41
CA LEU A 74 19.54 -17.73 9.85
C LEU A 74 20.06 -18.99 10.53
N LEU A 75 20.75 -18.80 11.66
CA LEU A 75 21.39 -19.87 12.42
C LEU A 75 20.59 -20.19 13.68
N SER A 76 20.27 -21.47 13.89
CA SER A 76 19.87 -21.97 15.20
C SER A 76 21.11 -22.39 15.99
N LEU A 77 21.47 -21.65 17.06
CA LEU A 77 22.62 -21.97 17.91
C LEU A 77 22.34 -23.17 18.83
N TYR A 78 23.39 -23.95 19.12
CA TYR A 78 23.42 -25.15 19.95
C TYR A 78 22.47 -25.10 21.17
N GLY A 79 21.50 -26.01 21.20
CA GLY A 79 20.63 -26.27 22.35
C GLY A 79 19.29 -25.53 22.36
N GLY A 80 19.08 -24.55 21.48
CA GLY A 80 17.78 -23.93 21.24
C GLY A 80 17.19 -24.42 19.92
N SER A 81 16.08 -25.15 19.95
CA SER A 81 15.30 -25.46 18.74
C SER A 81 14.46 -24.26 18.30
N VAL A 82 14.96 -23.04 18.46
CA VAL A 82 14.23 -21.79 18.22
C VAL A 82 15.05 -20.86 17.34
N ILE A 83 14.43 -20.33 16.30
CA ILE A 83 14.98 -19.30 15.42
C ILE A 83 14.13 -18.04 15.58
N GLU A 84 14.76 -16.93 15.90
CA GLU A 84 14.09 -15.63 15.96
C GLU A 84 14.19 -14.94 14.59
N VAL A 85 13.03 -14.51 14.09
CA VAL A 85 12.86 -13.85 12.79
C VAL A 85 12.27 -12.49 13.06
N THR A 86 12.95 -11.45 12.60
CA THR A 86 12.46 -10.07 12.70
C THR A 86 11.48 -9.81 11.57
N VAL A 87 10.36 -9.20 11.93
CA VAL A 87 9.28 -8.83 11.01
C VAL A 87 8.84 -7.39 11.25
N LYS A 88 8.35 -6.75 10.19
CA LYS A 88 7.77 -5.42 10.25
C LYS A 88 6.28 -5.51 9.96
N ALA A 89 5.43 -4.92 10.82
CA ALA A 89 4.01 -4.82 10.55
C ALA A 89 3.76 -4.16 9.19
N ASN A 90 2.92 -4.78 8.36
CA ASN A 90 2.43 -4.15 7.15
C ASN A 90 1.51 -3.02 7.58
N GLU A 91 1.70 -1.83 7.03
CA GLU A 91 0.79 -0.73 7.30
C GLU A 91 -0.58 -1.08 6.70
N THR A 92 -1.51 -1.51 7.55
CA THR A 92 -2.92 -1.53 7.19
C THR A 92 -3.39 -0.09 7.18
N GLN A 93 -3.37 0.52 6.01
CA GLN A 93 -3.97 1.83 5.81
C GLN A 93 -5.47 1.70 6.09
N LYS A 94 -5.92 2.28 7.22
CA LYS A 94 -7.32 2.29 7.62
C LYS A 94 -8.03 3.33 6.77
N ASP A 95 -9.11 2.95 6.10
CA ASP A 95 -10.00 3.94 5.46
C ASP A 95 -10.96 4.50 6.51
N VAL A 96 -11.06 5.82 6.59
CA VAL A 96 -12.01 6.54 7.45
C VAL A 96 -12.93 7.41 6.62
N ILE A 97 -14.11 7.70 7.17
CA ILE A 97 -15.04 8.62 6.52
C ILE A 97 -14.68 10.05 6.91
N MET A 98 -14.44 10.89 5.91
CA MET A 98 -14.17 12.31 6.07
C MET A 98 -15.06 13.15 5.17
N LYS A 99 -15.52 14.30 5.67
CA LYS A 99 -16.34 15.23 4.89
C LYS A 99 -15.44 16.13 4.03
N VAL A 100 -15.67 16.15 2.73
CA VAL A 100 -14.93 17.00 1.79
C VAL A 100 -15.90 17.95 1.10
N GLN A 101 -15.56 19.23 1.06
CA GLN A 101 -16.30 20.26 0.34
C GLN A 101 -15.40 20.90 -0.71
N PHE A 102 -15.88 20.99 -1.95
CA PHE A 102 -15.22 21.72 -3.03
C PHE A 102 -15.81 23.12 -3.11
N VAL A 103 -14.97 24.14 -2.94
CA VAL A 103 -15.36 25.56 -2.94
C VAL A 103 -14.70 26.29 -4.10
N ASP A 104 -15.44 27.14 -4.77
CA ASP A 104 -14.90 27.97 -5.86
C ASP A 104 -14.18 29.23 -5.35
N GLU A 105 -13.65 30.04 -6.27
CA GLU A 105 -12.97 31.31 -5.96
C GLU A 105 -13.83 32.33 -5.21
N THR A 106 -15.16 32.17 -5.24
CA THR A 106 -16.13 33.02 -4.53
C THR A 106 -16.48 32.49 -3.14
N GLY A 107 -15.98 31.30 -2.78
CA GLY A 107 -16.33 30.59 -1.55
C GLY A 107 -17.65 29.82 -1.63
N THR A 108 -18.20 29.62 -2.83
CA THR A 108 -19.45 28.85 -3.03
C THR A 108 -19.12 27.37 -3.10
N VAL A 109 -19.87 26.55 -2.37
CA VAL A 109 -19.74 25.07 -2.43
C VAL A 109 -20.31 24.57 -3.75
N VAL A 110 -19.44 24.05 -4.61
CA VAL A 110 -19.80 23.52 -5.94
C VAL A 110 -19.94 21.99 -5.96
N GLY A 111 -19.51 21.33 -4.89
CA GLY A 111 -19.65 19.90 -4.68
C GLY A 111 -19.12 19.47 -3.31
N GLY A 112 -19.35 18.22 -2.94
CA GLY A 112 -18.88 17.68 -1.68
C GLY A 112 -19.73 16.54 -1.17
N GLY A 113 -19.28 15.93 -0.07
CA GLY A 113 -19.92 14.75 0.51
C GLY A 113 -19.04 14.09 1.56
N ASP A 114 -19.46 12.90 1.97
CA ASP A 114 -18.70 12.03 2.85
C ASP A 114 -17.95 10.99 2.00
N TYR A 115 -16.63 10.95 2.15
CA TYR A 115 -15.75 10.10 1.34
C TYR A 115 -14.96 9.14 2.23
N PHE A 116 -14.76 7.92 1.74
CA PHE A 116 -13.80 6.98 2.32
C PHE A 116 -12.41 7.35 1.84
N LEU A 117 -11.56 7.81 2.77
CA LEU A 117 -10.20 8.22 2.50
C LEU A 117 -9.24 7.48 3.43
N PRO A 118 -8.04 7.14 2.95
CA PRO A 118 -7.03 6.53 3.79
C PRO A 118 -6.59 7.47 4.91
N GLU A 119 -6.66 7.01 6.16
CA GLU A 119 -6.30 7.76 7.36
C GLU A 119 -4.82 8.19 7.31
N GLY A 120 -4.52 9.34 7.93
CA GLY A 120 -3.18 9.90 7.99
C GLY A 120 -2.93 10.99 6.95
N VAL A 121 -1.67 11.31 6.70
CA VAL A 121 -1.28 12.39 5.78
C VAL A 121 -1.38 11.89 4.34
N GLN A 122 -2.30 12.46 3.57
CA GLN A 122 -2.59 12.09 2.19
C GLN A 122 -2.34 13.24 1.23
N ASN A 123 -2.01 12.91 -0.01
CA ASN A 123 -1.90 13.88 -1.09
C ASN A 123 -3.27 14.19 -1.70
N TYR A 124 -3.55 15.44 -2.10
CA TYR A 124 -4.83 15.83 -2.72
C TYR A 124 -5.14 15.10 -4.04
N SER A 125 -4.15 14.46 -4.65
CA SER A 125 -4.37 13.60 -5.81
C SER A 125 -5.43 12.52 -5.56
N VAL A 126 -5.60 12.06 -4.31
CA VAL A 126 -6.68 11.10 -3.95
C VAL A 126 -8.08 11.68 -4.17
N LEU A 127 -8.22 13.00 -4.17
CA LEU A 127 -9.48 13.73 -4.38
C LEU A 127 -9.75 14.07 -5.84
N SER A 128 -8.78 13.89 -6.74
CA SER A 128 -8.88 14.25 -8.16
C SER A 128 -10.10 13.63 -8.86
N GLN A 129 -10.42 12.38 -8.52
CA GLN A 129 -11.60 11.66 -9.04
C GLN A 129 -12.94 12.19 -8.54
N TYR A 130 -12.94 12.95 -7.43
CA TYR A 130 -14.15 13.49 -6.80
C TYR A 130 -14.38 14.97 -7.15
N VAL A 131 -13.43 15.59 -7.88
CA VAL A 131 -13.56 16.97 -8.32
C VAL A 131 -14.77 17.11 -9.26
N PRO A 132 -15.67 18.07 -9.03
CA PRO A 132 -16.82 18.30 -9.90
C PRO A 132 -16.44 18.55 -11.37
N ALA A 133 -17.26 18.07 -12.29
CA ALA A 133 -17.03 18.27 -13.72
C ALA A 133 -16.95 19.77 -14.09
N GLY A 134 -15.97 20.13 -14.91
CA GLY A 134 -15.72 21.52 -15.33
C GLY A 134 -14.89 22.34 -14.33
N TYR A 135 -14.41 21.73 -13.24
CA TYR A 135 -13.53 22.33 -12.25
C TYR A 135 -12.19 21.60 -12.15
N GLN A 136 -11.13 22.31 -11.75
CA GLN A 136 -9.83 21.74 -11.41
C GLN A 136 -9.41 22.20 -10.01
N MET A 137 -8.68 21.36 -9.28
CA MET A 137 -8.14 21.72 -7.97
C MET A 137 -6.99 22.71 -8.11
N THR A 138 -6.98 23.72 -7.24
CA THR A 138 -5.85 24.67 -7.13
C THR A 138 -4.91 24.34 -5.96
N THR A 139 -5.33 23.41 -5.09
CA THR A 139 -4.59 23.01 -3.89
C THR A 139 -3.78 21.75 -4.14
N THR A 140 -2.48 21.79 -3.84
CA THR A 140 -1.53 20.68 -4.08
C THR A 140 -0.72 20.30 -2.84
N VAL A 141 -1.08 20.81 -1.66
CA VAL A 141 -0.41 20.50 -0.39
C VAL A 141 -0.95 19.18 0.14
N ASP A 142 -0.23 18.44 1.00
CA ASP A 142 -0.83 17.27 1.66
C ASP A 142 -1.86 17.68 2.73
N PHE A 143 -2.78 16.78 3.09
CA PHE A 143 -3.77 16.99 4.16
C PHE A 143 -3.84 15.80 5.11
N MET A 144 -4.20 16.07 6.36
CA MET A 144 -4.49 15.02 7.33
C MET A 144 -5.91 14.52 7.14
N VAL A 145 -6.05 13.22 6.96
CA VAL A 145 -7.32 12.50 6.98
C VAL A 145 -7.54 11.89 8.35
N GLU A 146 -8.62 12.30 9.01
CA GLU A 146 -9.02 11.79 10.32
C GLU A 146 -10.52 11.44 10.33
N GLU A 147 -10.89 10.50 11.20
CA GLU A 147 -12.26 10.00 11.30
C GLU A 147 -13.23 11.12 11.73
N GLY A 148 -14.24 11.38 10.89
CA GLY A 148 -15.22 12.46 11.13
C GLY A 148 -14.68 13.87 10.88
N GLY A 149 -13.45 14.00 10.37
CA GLY A 149 -12.87 15.28 9.99
C GLY A 149 -13.62 15.96 8.85
N SER A 150 -13.32 17.25 8.63
CA SER A 150 -13.88 18.02 7.51
C SER A 150 -12.84 18.91 6.85
N ILE A 151 -12.80 18.92 5.52
CA ILE A 151 -11.89 19.77 4.74
C ILE A 151 -12.62 20.54 3.64
N GLN A 152 -12.11 21.73 3.34
CA GLN A 152 -12.49 22.52 2.17
C GLN A 152 -11.35 22.53 1.16
N VAL A 153 -11.69 22.19 -0.08
CA VAL A 153 -10.78 22.08 -1.22
C VAL A 153 -11.12 23.18 -2.20
N ASN A 154 -10.15 24.05 -2.48
CA ASN A 154 -10.34 25.11 -3.47
C ASN A 154 -10.27 24.55 -4.89
N VAL A 155 -11.26 24.90 -5.70
CA VAL A 155 -11.36 24.53 -7.10
C VAL A 155 -11.61 25.77 -7.97
N GLU A 156 -11.17 25.72 -9.22
CA GLU A 156 -11.42 26.77 -10.22
C GLU A 156 -12.10 26.18 -11.45
N LYS A 157 -12.99 26.96 -12.10
CA LYS A 157 -13.62 26.54 -13.34
C LYS A 157 -12.58 26.47 -14.47
N ILE A 158 -12.53 25.34 -15.14
CA ILE A 158 -11.70 25.12 -16.33
C ILE A 158 -12.20 25.99 -17.50
N GLN A 159 -13.53 26.13 -17.62
CA GLN A 159 -14.16 26.98 -18.63
C GLN A 159 -14.74 28.23 -17.97
N LYS A 160 -14.14 29.39 -18.27
CA LYS A 160 -14.75 30.69 -17.99
C LYS A 160 -15.67 31.03 -19.16
N ASP A 161 -16.98 30.96 -18.95
CA ASP A 161 -17.96 31.47 -19.90
C ASP A 161 -17.72 32.98 -20.05
N VAL A 162 -17.13 33.41 -21.18
CA VAL A 162 -16.97 34.83 -21.49
C VAL A 162 -18.17 35.27 -22.31
N ILE A 163 -19.10 36.00 -21.68
CA ILE A 163 -20.20 36.64 -22.38
C ILE A 163 -19.66 37.94 -22.98
N LEU A 164 -19.42 37.94 -24.30
CA LEU A 164 -19.04 39.14 -25.06
C LEU A 164 -20.30 39.80 -25.63
N ASN A 165 -20.62 41.01 -25.18
CA ASN A 165 -21.68 41.81 -25.79
C ASN A 165 -21.15 42.43 -27.09
N VAL A 166 -21.38 41.76 -28.22
CA VAL A 166 -21.03 42.27 -29.55
C VAL A 166 -22.26 42.90 -30.19
N GLN A 167 -22.17 44.19 -30.51
CA GLN A 167 -23.18 44.89 -31.32
C GLN A 167 -22.62 45.09 -32.73
N PHE A 168 -23.34 44.61 -33.74
CA PHE A 168 -23.05 44.98 -35.12
C PHE A 168 -23.80 46.26 -35.41
N VAL A 169 -23.07 47.30 -35.82
CA VAL A 169 -23.64 48.60 -36.15
C VAL A 169 -23.48 48.85 -37.64
N ASP A 170 -24.54 49.27 -38.31
CA ASP A 170 -24.51 49.67 -39.70
C ASP A 170 -23.66 50.95 -39.85
N SER A 171 -22.64 50.90 -40.72
CA SER A 171 -21.66 51.98 -40.86
C SER A 171 -22.21 53.26 -41.49
N VAL A 172 -23.43 53.22 -42.04
CA VAL A 172 -24.07 54.35 -42.74
C VAL A 172 -25.11 55.00 -41.85
N THR A 173 -25.91 54.21 -41.14
CA THR A 173 -27.05 54.68 -40.33
C THR A 173 -26.76 54.72 -38.83
N GLY A 174 -25.74 53.99 -38.35
CA GLY A 174 -25.45 53.87 -36.93
C GLY A 174 -26.44 52.95 -36.18
N GLU A 175 -27.30 52.23 -36.89
CA GLU A 175 -28.30 51.35 -36.30
C GLU A 175 -27.71 49.98 -35.94
N VAL A 176 -28.15 49.38 -34.83
CA VAL A 176 -27.71 48.06 -34.41
C VAL A 176 -28.45 46.99 -35.20
N VAL A 177 -27.71 46.19 -35.97
CA VAL A 177 -28.24 45.17 -36.89
C VAL A 177 -28.26 43.75 -36.30
N ALA A 178 -27.51 43.50 -35.22
CA ALA A 178 -27.55 42.23 -34.47
C ALA A 178 -27.00 42.41 -33.04
N VAL A 179 -27.58 41.70 -32.06
CA VAL A 179 -27.35 41.92 -30.61
C VAL A 179 -26.90 40.67 -29.84
N GLU A 180 -27.04 39.45 -30.38
CA GLU A 180 -26.65 38.25 -29.63
C GLU A 180 -25.74 37.32 -30.45
N ILE A 181 -24.52 37.13 -29.95
CA ILE A 181 -23.61 36.08 -30.39
C ILE A 181 -23.10 35.34 -29.16
N THR A 182 -23.34 34.03 -29.08
CA THR A 182 -22.71 33.14 -28.11
C THR A 182 -21.44 32.56 -28.72
N LEU A 183 -20.28 32.93 -28.19
CA LEU A 183 -18.99 32.40 -28.61
C LEU A 183 -18.56 31.27 -27.68
N TYR A 184 -18.37 30.07 -28.23
CA TYR A 184 -17.77 28.94 -27.51
C TYR A 184 -16.25 28.96 -27.74
N GLN A 185 -15.44 28.92 -26.68
CA GLN A 185 -14.01 28.67 -26.81
C GLN A 185 -13.80 27.28 -27.44
N LYS A 186 -13.12 27.24 -28.59
CA LYS A 186 -12.76 25.99 -29.25
C LYS A 186 -11.60 25.35 -28.49
N GLU A 187 -11.79 24.15 -27.97
CA GLU A 187 -10.75 23.39 -27.27
C GLU A 187 -9.49 23.25 -28.14
N SER A 188 -8.35 23.58 -27.55
CA SER A 188 -7.04 23.26 -28.12
C SER A 188 -6.75 21.80 -27.80
N ILE A 189 -6.83 20.93 -28.81
CA ILE A 189 -6.49 19.51 -28.65
C ILE A 189 -4.98 19.42 -28.46
N ILE A 190 -4.53 19.29 -27.20
CA ILE A 190 -3.14 18.94 -26.92
C ILE A 190 -2.99 17.46 -27.24
N THR A 191 -2.45 17.17 -28.43
CA THR A 191 -2.01 15.81 -28.78
C THR A 191 -0.70 15.57 -28.03
N GLN A 192 -0.70 14.69 -27.04
CA GLN A 192 0.54 14.17 -26.44
C GLN A 192 1.15 13.14 -27.42
N PHE A 193 2.41 13.37 -27.80
CA PHE A 193 3.25 12.42 -28.54
C PHE A 193 4.06 11.57 -27.58
#